data_AF-A0A1Y1KX40-F1
#
_entry.id   AF-A0A1Y1KX40-F1
#
_cell.length_a   1.000
_cell.length_b   1.000
_cell.length_c   1.000
_cell.angle_alpha   90.00
_cell.angle_beta   90.00
_cell.angle_gamma   90.00
#
_symmetry.space_group_name_H-M   'P 1'
#
loop_
_entity.id
_entity.type
_entity.pdbx_description
1 polymer ?
#
loop_
_entity_poly.entity_id
_entity_poly.type
_entity_poly.pdbx_seq_one_letter_code
_entity_poly.pdbx_strand_id
1 'polypeptide(L)'
;MAKVQVEEVNKALQVEFQAGVNYVTFTCQMTKYLSFLQRRFVQEGGKIVVRRVDSLNQLGEYDAIVNCSGMDASSLVGDDQMSPIRGQVIKVSTSASAAG
;
A
#
# COMPACT_ATOMS: atom_id res chain seq x y z
N MET A 1 14.50 10.83 20.68
CA MET A 1 15.85 10.51 20.15
C MET A 1 16.86 11.38 20.85
N ALA A 2 18.00 10.83 21.25
CA ALA A 2 19.05 11.63 21.87
C ALA A 2 19.64 12.56 20.80
N LYS A 3 19.76 13.87 21.09
CA LYS A 3 20.42 14.88 20.23
C LYS A 3 21.76 14.41 19.68
N VAL A 4 22.45 13.55 20.44
CA VAL A 4 23.70 12.85 20.09
C VAL A 4 23.67 12.20 18.70
N GLN A 5 22.58 11.51 18.32
CA GLN A 5 22.52 10.83 17.02
C GLN A 5 22.40 11.81 15.84
N VAL A 6 21.75 12.95 16.03
CA VAL A 6 21.62 13.98 14.99
C VAL A 6 22.94 14.71 14.78
N GLU A 7 23.66 15.02 15.87
CA GLU A 7 24.99 15.64 15.81
C GLU A 7 26.01 14.74 15.07
N GLU A 8 26.00 13.43 15.34
CA GLU A 8 26.86 12.46 14.68
C GLU A 8 26.56 12.35 13.17
N VAL A 9 25.29 12.25 12.79
CA VAL A 9 24.88 12.16 11.37
C VAL A 9 25.18 13.45 10.62
N ASN A 10 24.92 14.62 11.22
CA ASN A 10 25.24 15.92 10.64
C ASN A 10 26.75 16.04 10.35
N LYS A 11 27.59 15.61 11.29
CA LYS A 11 29.04 15.60 11.12
C LYS A 11 29.48 14.65 10.00
N ALA A 12 28.93 13.43 9.94
CA ALA A 12 29.32 12.41 8.98
C ALA A 12 28.92 12.77 7.53
N LEU A 13 27.75 13.39 7.35
CA LEU A 13 27.20 13.72 6.03
C LEU A 13 27.44 15.17 5.61
N GLN A 14 28.06 16.00 6.47
CA GLN A 14 28.27 17.44 6.23
C GLN A 14 26.96 18.19 5.91
N VAL A 15 25.90 17.89 6.67
CA VAL A 15 24.55 18.47 6.53
C VAL A 15 24.04 18.95 7.90
N GLU A 16 23.05 19.84 7.92
CA GLU A 16 22.46 20.38 9.15
C GLU A 16 20.99 19.97 9.30
N PHE A 17 20.75 18.71 9.68
CA PHE A 17 19.41 18.30 10.08
C PHE A 17 19.01 18.96 11.42
N GLN A 18 17.81 19.55 11.46
CA GLN A 18 17.27 20.19 12.66
C GLN A 18 16.71 19.19 13.67
N ALA A 19 16.22 18.03 13.21
CA ALA A 19 15.66 16.98 14.04
C ALA A 19 15.70 15.63 13.32
N GLY A 20 15.58 14.54 14.09
CA GLY A 20 15.49 13.17 13.58
C GLY A 20 14.70 12.28 14.53
N VAL A 21 14.05 11.24 13.98
CA VAL A 21 13.32 10.20 14.74
C VAL A 21 13.74 8.82 14.21
N ASN A 22 13.95 7.88 15.13
CA ASN A 22 14.24 6.47 14.84
C ASN A 22 13.28 5.63 15.66
N TYR A 23 12.75 4.62 15.00
CA TYR A 23 11.82 3.66 15.54
C TYR A 23 11.91 2.40 14.71
N VAL A 24 11.54 1.28 15.32
CA VAL A 24 11.39 0.00 14.61
C VAL A 24 9.97 -0.05 14.06
N THR A 25 9.83 -0.41 12.79
CA THR A 25 8.53 -0.60 12.13
C THR A 25 8.60 -1.75 11.13
N PHE A 26 7.47 -2.10 10.55
CA PHE A 26 7.35 -3.17 9.58
C PHE A 26 7.39 -2.64 8.15
N THR A 27 7.95 -3.44 7.26
CA THR A 27 7.81 -3.22 5.82
C THR A 27 6.86 -4.28 5.26
N CYS A 28 6.03 -3.89 4.28
CA CYS A 28 5.12 -4.79 3.61
C CYS A 28 5.41 -4.81 2.11
N GLN A 29 5.89 -5.94 1.60
CA GLN A 29 6.01 -6.14 0.17
C GLN A 29 4.65 -6.53 -0.42
N MET A 30 3.91 -5.54 -0.92
CA MET A 30 2.51 -5.71 -1.34
C MET A 30 2.29 -6.83 -2.34
N THR A 31 3.20 -7.06 -3.31
CA THR A 31 3.07 -8.18 -4.26
C THR A 31 3.03 -9.55 -3.56
N LYS A 32 3.86 -9.76 -2.51
CA LYS A 32 3.86 -10.99 -1.73
C LYS A 32 2.65 -11.07 -0.80
N TYR A 33 2.31 -9.95 -0.15
CA TYR A 33 1.21 -9.91 0.80
C TYR A 33 -0.15 -10.12 0.13
N LEU A 34 -0.40 -9.48 -1.02
CA LEU A 34 -1.62 -9.72 -1.80
C LEU A 34 -1.73 -11.18 -2.26
N SER A 35 -0.62 -11.79 -2.68
CA SER A 35 -0.61 -13.22 -3.03
C SER A 35 -0.95 -14.12 -1.85
N PHE A 36 -0.47 -13.78 -0.65
CA PHE A 36 -0.82 -14.49 0.58
C PHE A 36 -2.30 -14.34 0.93
N LEU A 37 -2.84 -13.12 0.90
CA LEU A 37 -4.25 -12.85 1.18
C LEU A 37 -5.18 -13.54 0.18
N GLN A 38 -4.83 -13.52 -1.10
CA GLN A 38 -5.59 -14.19 -2.15
C GLN A 38 -5.65 -15.70 -1.92
N ARG A 39 -4.52 -16.34 -1.58
CA ARG A 39 -4.50 -17.78 -1.25
C ARG A 39 -5.34 -18.08 -0.02
N ARG A 40 -5.20 -17.29 1.03
CA ARG A 40 -5.99 -17.46 2.26
C ARG A 40 -7.49 -17.34 1.97
N PHE A 41 -7.91 -16.33 1.21
CA PHE A 41 -9.31 -16.16 0.83
C PHE A 41 -9.89 -17.38 0.10
N VAL A 42 -9.16 -17.94 -0.86
CA VAL A 42 -9.59 -19.13 -1.60
C VAL A 42 -9.61 -20.38 -0.70
N GLN A 43 -8.65 -20.53 0.22
CA GLN A 43 -8.61 -21.63 1.18
C GLN A 43 -9.82 -21.64 2.12
N GLU A 44 -10.33 -20.46 2.48
CA GLU A 44 -11.54 -20.29 3.28
C GLU A 44 -12.85 -20.40 2.44
N GLY A 45 -12.76 -20.86 1.18
CA GLY A 45 -13.91 -21.08 0.31
C GLY A 45 -14.33 -19.87 -0.54
N GLY A 46 -13.58 -18.77 -0.48
CA GLY A 46 -13.78 -17.60 -1.33
C GLY A 46 -13.58 -17.91 -2.82
N LYS A 47 -14.38 -17.27 -3.67
CA LYS A 47 -14.28 -17.40 -5.14
C LYS A 47 -13.81 -16.09 -5.76
N ILE A 48 -12.87 -16.19 -6.70
CA ILE A 48 -12.34 -15.03 -7.43
C ILE A 48 -12.86 -15.10 -8.86
N VAL A 49 -13.57 -14.05 -9.28
CA VAL A 49 -14.09 -13.91 -10.64
C VAL A 49 -13.45 -12.67 -11.27
N VAL A 50 -12.73 -12.86 -12.36
CA VAL A 50 -12.13 -11.74 -13.11
C VAL A 50 -13.20 -11.21 -14.07
N ARG A 51 -13.79 -10.07 -13.71
CA ARG A 51 -14.73 -9.34 -14.57
C ARG A 51 -14.67 -7.84 -14.29
N ARG A 52 -15.07 -7.04 -15.27
CA ARG A 52 -15.36 -5.61 -15.09
C ARG A 52 -16.80 -5.46 -14.58
N VAL A 53 -17.00 -4.55 -13.63
CA VAL A 53 -18.32 -4.19 -13.10
C VAL A 53 -18.53 -2.71 -13.39
N ASP A 54 -19.42 -2.40 -14.32
CA ASP A 54 -19.70 -1.01 -14.71
C ASP A 54 -20.88 -0.40 -13.91
N SER A 55 -21.62 -1.24 -13.18
CA SER A 55 -22.70 -0.81 -12.28
C SER A 55 -22.94 -1.86 -11.21
N LEU A 56 -23.24 -1.43 -9.98
CA LEU A 56 -23.60 -2.34 -8.88
C LEU A 56 -24.87 -3.14 -9.15
N ASN A 57 -25.74 -2.68 -10.05
CA ASN A 57 -26.95 -3.41 -10.45
C ASN A 57 -26.63 -4.77 -11.12
N GLN A 58 -25.42 -4.92 -11.68
CA GLN A 58 -24.94 -6.20 -12.24
C GLN A 58 -24.63 -7.26 -11.16
N LEU A 59 -24.73 -6.89 -9.89
CA LEU A 59 -24.47 -7.72 -8.71
C LEU A 59 -25.75 -7.93 -7.89
N GLY A 60 -26.93 -7.70 -8.48
CA GLY A 60 -28.22 -7.73 -7.78
C GLY A 60 -28.59 -9.10 -7.18
N GLU A 61 -27.92 -10.19 -7.59
CA GLU A 61 -28.13 -11.52 -7.00
C GLU A 61 -27.54 -11.70 -5.59
N TYR A 62 -26.71 -10.77 -5.11
CA TYR A 62 -26.05 -10.89 -3.81
C TYR A 62 -26.78 -10.09 -2.72
N ASP A 63 -26.82 -10.64 -1.50
CA ASP A 63 -27.48 -9.99 -0.35
C ASP A 63 -26.74 -8.74 0.14
N ALA A 64 -25.43 -8.67 -0.09
CA ALA A 64 -24.57 -7.57 0.32
C ALA A 64 -23.44 -7.33 -0.67
N ILE A 65 -23.09 -6.06 -0.87
CA ILE A 65 -22.01 -5.61 -1.73
C ILE A 65 -21.04 -4.76 -0.90
N VAL A 66 -19.77 -5.17 -0.86
CA VAL A 66 -18.67 -4.38 -0.28
C VAL A 66 -17.89 -3.74 -1.40
N ASN A 67 -18.04 -2.42 -1.58
CA ASN A 67 -17.37 -1.69 -2.65
C ASN A 67 -15.92 -1.35 -2.25
N CYS A 68 -14.95 -2.02 -2.87
CA CYS A 68 -13.50 -1.78 -2.69
C CYS A 68 -12.83 -1.30 -3.99
N SER A 69 -13.52 -0.55 -4.84
CA SER A 69 -13.06 -0.15 -6.18
C SER A 69 -11.97 0.94 -6.21
N GLY A 70 -11.61 1.53 -5.07
CA GLY A 70 -10.57 2.55 -4.99
C GLY A 70 -10.89 3.75 -5.89
N MET A 71 -9.95 4.15 -6.74
CA MET A 71 -10.10 5.29 -7.66
C MET A 71 -11.31 5.19 -8.59
N ASP A 72 -11.73 3.99 -8.94
CA ASP A 72 -12.87 3.78 -9.85
C ASP A 72 -14.22 4.08 -9.18
N ALA A 73 -14.26 4.27 -7.85
CA ALA A 73 -15.46 4.66 -7.10
C ALA A 73 -16.10 5.94 -7.65
N SER A 74 -15.27 6.87 -8.18
CA SER A 74 -15.77 8.07 -8.84
C SER A 74 -16.72 7.75 -9.99
N SER A 75 -16.33 6.80 -10.85
CA SER A 75 -17.13 6.38 -12.00
C SER A 75 -18.23 5.36 -11.65
N LEU A 76 -17.99 4.50 -10.65
CA LEU A 76 -18.89 3.39 -10.32
C LEU A 76 -20.06 3.80 -9.44
N VAL A 77 -19.82 4.71 -8.48
CA VAL A 77 -20.83 5.15 -7.50
C VAL A 77 -20.98 6.67 -7.42
N GLY A 78 -20.27 7.43 -8.27
CA GLY A 78 -20.40 8.89 -8.32
C GLY A 78 -19.69 9.61 -7.18
N ASP A 79 -18.62 9.04 -6.60
CA ASP A 79 -17.85 9.70 -5.55
C ASP A 79 -17.00 10.85 -6.15
N ASP A 80 -17.45 12.08 -5.92
CA ASP A 80 -16.84 13.31 -6.42
C ASP A 80 -15.66 13.81 -5.58
N GLN A 81 -15.41 13.19 -4.42
CA GLN A 81 -14.25 13.51 -3.57
C GLN A 81 -12.98 12.76 -4.00
N MET A 82 -13.13 11.77 -4.87
CA MET A 82 -12.02 10.98 -5.36
C MET A 82 -11.14 11.79 -6.31
N SER A 83 -9.87 11.94 -5.93
CA SER A 83 -8.84 12.60 -6.73
C SER A 83 -7.52 11.82 -6.67
N PRO A 84 -6.81 11.66 -7.81
CA PRO A 84 -5.57 10.90 -7.84
C PRO A 84 -4.40 11.69 -7.26
N ILE A 85 -3.62 11.07 -6.37
CA ILE A 85 -2.32 11.56 -5.95
C ILE A 85 -1.24 10.71 -6.61
N ARG A 86 -0.42 11.32 -7.45
CA ARG A 86 0.61 10.62 -8.23
C ARG A 86 1.84 10.31 -7.37
N GLY A 87 2.09 9.02 -7.11
CA GLY A 87 3.34 8.52 -6.55
C GLY A 87 4.23 7.92 -7.64
N GLN A 88 5.53 8.24 -7.62
CA GLN A 88 6.52 7.67 -8.56
C GLN A 88 7.67 7.03 -7.76
N VAL A 89 8.04 5.80 -8.12
CA VAL A 89 9.07 5.01 -7.44
C VAL A 89 10.05 4.43 -8.46
N ILE A 90 11.29 4.20 -8.03
CA ILE A 90 12.31 3.46 -8.79
C ILE A 90 12.66 2.20 -7.99
N LYS A 91 12.55 1.04 -8.63
CA LYS A 91 12.96 -0.23 -8.05
C LYS A 91 14.39 -0.54 -8.49
N VAL A 92 15.29 -0.72 -7.52
CA VAL A 92 16.68 -1.07 -7.75
C VAL A 92 17.00 -2.44 -7.16
N SER A 93 17.97 -3.14 -7.73
CA SER A 93 18.63 -4.27 -7.07
C SER A 93 19.87 -3.72 -6.36
N THR A 94 19.99 -4.00 -5.07
CA THR A 94 21.18 -3.65 -4.28
C THR A 94 21.85 -4.93 -3.80
N SER A 95 23.18 -4.99 -3.91
CA SER A 95 24.00 -6.10 -3.39
C SER A 95 24.07 -6.13 -1.86
N ALA A 96 23.62 -5.08 -1.19
CA ALA A 96 23.35 -5.10 0.25
C ALA A 96 21.96 -5.70 0.46
N SER A 97 21.87 -7.02 0.51
CA SER A 97 20.70 -7.70 1.05
C SER A 97 20.58 -7.36 2.53
N ALA A 98 19.57 -6.58 2.91
CA ALA A 98 19.07 -6.66 4.28
C ALA A 98 18.54 -8.08 4.46
N ALA A 99 19.27 -8.87 5.24
CA ALA A 99 18.80 -10.16 5.72
C ALA A 99 17.59 -9.93 6.62
N GLY A 100 16.46 -10.54 6.28
CA GLY A 100 15.26 -10.61 7.12
C GLY A 100 14.23 -9.52 6.86
#